data_AF-A0A0M0BFX0-F1
#
_entry.id   AF-A0A0M0BFX0-F1
#
_cell.length_a   1.000
_cell.length_b   1.000
_cell.length_c   1.000
_cell.angle_alpha   90.00
_cell.angle_beta   90.00
_cell.angle_gamma   90.00
#
_symmetry.space_group_name_H-M   'P 1'
#
loop_
_entity.id
_entity.type
_entity.pdbx_description
1 polymer ?
#
loop_
_entity_poly.entity_id
_entity_poly.type
_entity_poly.pdbx_seq_one_letter_code
_entity_poly.pdbx_strand_id
1 'polypeptide(L)'
;MGLFRKVQELVKRYSIHASDPNDRSRLLTRDNALIDAAWQAGIDFLVEKGVYCYDTHRVIEFTEEEVKSTIRGIPETFVMGEGKDAVTARNRGFNGDNGHVLGCGGFHSPYREDIAHLAPKAFMMIPGVDWMQGFTLREIDGREVHGTAMAAYATRKQVQYLREGARKAGRPGMAICCYPFSFEAGPMLAPLDPRYGLRPCDGSFLTLLPNIEVEAGTITAAIVYNDYGLSFTVNGNGNGELDSFAGSRDGYVITGIAKCIAGWMIYRNKLVSIGPNLVHEAFDRHTNIIRIHGIRGPDLIARPYEKNERYLVYYAQYGVNCACSGSAMEASGGGRLEDKSPLEVAFMCDCAEAARGLKFEEGLELIHNLKQLIDDECPAKPRLEGVGHQVSMTGWDGSLPTIREVYDLVKMGPSEAYKKEMVKARKIVKAAGLDID
;
A
#
# COMPACT_ATOMS: atom_id res chain seq x y z
N MET A 1 22.75 -8.85 16.23
CA MET A 1 22.92 -8.26 17.58
C MET A 1 23.35 -6.78 17.58
N GLY A 2 24.28 -6.34 16.71
CA GLY A 2 24.72 -4.93 16.68
C GLY A 2 23.61 -3.92 16.37
N LEU A 3 22.78 -4.20 15.35
CA LEU A 3 21.64 -3.36 14.97
C LEU A 3 20.61 -3.25 16.08
N PHE A 4 20.22 -4.37 16.70
CA PHE A 4 19.31 -4.38 17.86
C PHE A 4 19.81 -3.48 18.98
N ARG A 5 21.07 -3.62 19.39
CA ARG A 5 21.64 -2.75 20.44
C ARG A 5 21.61 -1.28 20.08
N LYS A 6 21.86 -0.94 18.81
CA LYS A 6 21.79 0.45 18.33
C LYS A 6 20.36 0.98 18.39
N VAL A 7 19.37 0.23 17.93
CA VAL A 7 17.96 0.64 18.02
C VAL A 7 17.56 0.85 19.48
N GLN A 8 17.87 -0.09 20.38
CA GLN A 8 17.55 0.06 21.80
C GLN A 8 18.28 1.23 22.47
N GLU A 9 19.47 1.56 22.00
CA GLU A 9 20.21 2.75 22.45
C GLU A 9 19.55 4.05 21.95
N LEU A 10 19.14 4.13 20.69
CA LEU A 10 18.44 5.29 20.15
C LEU A 10 17.06 5.49 20.78
N VAL A 11 16.32 4.41 21.04
CA VAL A 11 15.05 4.48 21.79
C VAL A 11 15.27 5.16 23.15
N LYS A 12 16.35 4.81 23.85
CA LYS A 12 16.69 5.43 25.15
C LYS A 12 17.22 6.86 24.99
N ARG A 13 18.08 7.11 24.00
CA ARG A 13 18.68 8.43 23.73
C ARG A 13 17.61 9.48 23.46
N TYR A 14 16.60 9.12 22.68
CA TYR A 14 15.52 10.00 22.25
C TYR A 14 14.22 9.86 23.05
N SER A 15 14.20 9.00 24.08
CA SER A 15 13.01 8.71 24.89
C SER A 15 11.78 8.38 24.03
N ILE A 16 11.95 7.50 23.04
CA ILE A 16 10.89 7.16 22.08
C ILE A 16 9.83 6.31 22.78
N HIS A 17 8.57 6.75 22.66
CA HIS A 17 7.40 6.05 23.18
C HIS A 17 6.30 6.01 22.12
N ALA A 18 6.20 4.89 21.42
CA ALA A 18 5.16 4.71 20.42
C ALA A 18 3.78 4.56 21.10
N SER A 19 2.78 5.25 20.54
CA SER A 19 1.38 5.10 20.93
C SER A 19 0.95 3.64 20.98
N ASP A 20 0.13 3.29 21.98
CA ASP A 20 -0.53 2.00 22.02
C ASP A 20 -1.72 1.99 21.05
N PRO A 21 -1.69 1.19 19.95
CA PRO A 21 -2.81 1.11 19.03
C PRO A 21 -4.03 0.42 19.66
N ASN A 22 -3.95 -0.03 20.91
CA ASN A 22 -5.12 -0.48 21.67
C ASN A 22 -5.75 0.65 22.51
N ASP A 23 -5.04 1.76 22.72
CA ASP A 23 -5.55 2.93 23.43
C ASP A 23 -6.10 3.94 22.43
N ARG A 24 -7.44 3.92 22.29
CA ARG A 24 -8.17 4.82 21.39
C ARG A 24 -7.87 6.29 21.63
N SER A 25 -7.61 6.69 22.88
CA SER A 25 -7.36 8.10 23.24
C SER A 25 -5.97 8.60 22.83
N ARG A 26 -5.07 7.68 22.49
CA ARG A 26 -3.65 7.98 22.21
C ARG A 26 -3.20 7.50 20.82
N LEU A 27 -4.13 7.27 19.89
CA LEU A 27 -3.80 6.78 18.55
C LEU A 27 -2.87 7.72 17.78
N LEU A 28 -3.02 9.03 17.97
CA LEU A 28 -2.07 10.04 17.56
C LEU A 28 -1.31 10.55 18.78
N THR A 29 -0.01 10.71 18.63
CA THR A 29 0.92 11.17 19.66
C THR A 29 0.67 12.64 20.00
N ARG A 30 0.50 13.51 18.99
CA ARG A 30 0.28 14.97 19.12
C ARG A 30 1.30 15.74 19.95
N ASP A 31 2.37 15.09 20.39
CA ASP A 31 3.53 15.70 21.02
C ASP A 31 4.58 15.97 19.94
N ASN A 32 4.67 17.24 19.52
CA ASN A 32 5.64 17.67 18.52
C ASN A 32 7.08 17.36 18.93
N ALA A 33 7.42 17.44 20.22
CA ALA A 33 8.78 17.16 20.66
C ALA A 33 9.13 15.68 20.50
N LEU A 34 8.19 14.78 20.81
CA LEU A 34 8.36 13.35 20.59
C LEU A 34 8.38 12.99 19.09
N ILE A 35 7.55 13.65 18.26
CA ILE A 35 7.57 13.47 16.81
C ILE A 35 8.92 13.91 16.22
N ASP A 36 9.40 15.09 16.60
CA ASP A 36 10.69 15.64 16.15
C ASP A 36 11.86 14.73 16.62
N ALA A 37 11.77 14.21 17.85
CA ALA A 37 12.75 13.26 18.40
C ALA A 37 12.76 11.92 17.64
N ALA A 38 11.58 11.38 17.31
CA ALA A 38 11.46 10.15 16.53
C ALA A 38 12.03 10.32 15.11
N TRP A 39 11.75 11.47 14.49
CA TRP A 39 12.30 11.83 13.19
C TRP A 39 13.83 11.87 13.21
N GLN A 40 14.42 12.57 14.17
CA GLN A 40 15.87 12.63 14.32
C GLN A 40 16.48 11.27 14.67
N ALA A 41 15.82 10.45 15.49
CA ALA A 41 16.28 9.09 15.79
C ALA A 41 16.37 8.20 14.53
N GLY A 42 15.42 8.35 13.59
CA GLY A 42 15.46 7.67 12.30
C GLY A 42 16.60 8.14 11.40
N ILE A 43 16.87 9.45 11.38
CA ILE A 43 18.03 10.04 10.66
C ILE A 43 19.34 9.53 11.26
N ASP A 44 19.49 9.61 12.58
CA ASP A 44 20.68 9.12 13.30
C ASP A 44 20.93 7.65 13.04
N PHE A 45 19.88 6.83 12.99
CA PHE A 45 20.02 5.43 12.64
C PHE A 45 20.65 5.25 11.25
N LEU A 46 20.16 5.98 10.24
CA LEU A 46 20.72 5.91 8.88
C LEU A 46 22.17 6.40 8.81
N VAL A 47 22.49 7.50 9.51
CA VAL A 47 23.86 8.04 9.53
C VAL A 47 24.82 7.07 10.24
N GLU A 48 24.39 6.47 11.35
CA GLU A 48 25.26 5.61 12.15
C GLU A 48 25.34 4.15 11.67
N LYS A 49 24.37 3.66 10.90
CA LYS A 49 24.30 2.25 10.47
C LYS A 49 24.16 2.04 8.97
N GLY A 50 23.77 3.06 8.21
CA GLY A 50 23.61 2.97 6.77
C GLY A 50 22.55 1.95 6.34
N VAL A 51 22.67 1.50 5.10
CA VAL A 51 21.80 0.50 4.47
C VAL A 51 22.67 -0.65 3.97
N TYR A 52 22.33 -1.88 4.32
CA TYR A 52 23.14 -3.04 3.93
C TYR A 52 22.79 -3.53 2.52
N CYS A 53 23.80 -3.70 1.66
CA CYS A 53 23.66 -4.27 0.33
C CYS A 53 24.01 -5.75 0.36
N TYR A 54 23.00 -6.60 0.14
CA TYR A 54 23.09 -8.05 0.28
C TYR A 54 24.19 -8.65 -0.62
N ASP A 55 24.21 -8.30 -1.90
CA ASP A 55 25.14 -8.86 -2.88
C ASP A 55 26.61 -8.46 -2.64
N THR A 56 26.85 -7.24 -2.14
CA THR A 56 28.22 -6.74 -1.94
C THR A 56 28.76 -7.01 -0.55
N HIS A 57 27.90 -7.47 0.37
CA HIS A 57 28.20 -7.63 1.79
C HIS A 57 28.76 -6.36 2.44
N ARG A 58 28.31 -5.19 1.97
CA ARG A 58 28.78 -3.87 2.42
C ARG A 58 27.63 -2.97 2.83
N VAL A 59 27.94 -1.99 3.67
CA VAL A 59 27.02 -0.94 4.09
C VAL A 59 27.20 0.27 3.18
N ILE A 60 26.09 0.81 2.69
CA ILE A 60 26.00 2.11 2.05
C ILE A 60 25.87 3.14 3.18
N GLU A 61 26.88 3.98 3.33
CA GLU A 61 26.96 5.00 4.37
C GLU A 61 26.43 6.34 3.85
N PHE A 62 25.86 7.14 4.75
CA PHE A 62 25.33 8.46 4.44
C PHE A 62 25.79 9.46 5.50
N THR A 63 26.09 10.67 5.05
CA THR A 63 26.26 11.82 5.94
C THR A 63 24.90 12.41 6.31
N GLU A 64 24.83 13.07 7.46
CA GLU A 64 23.59 13.74 7.89
C GLU A 64 23.12 14.80 6.87
N GLU A 65 24.05 15.53 6.23
CA GLU A 65 23.70 16.53 5.23
C GLU A 65 23.15 15.89 3.95
N GLU A 66 23.66 14.73 3.50
CA GLU A 66 23.07 14.00 2.38
C GLU A 66 21.64 13.56 2.68
N VAL A 67 21.38 13.05 3.90
CA VAL A 67 20.03 12.67 4.34
C VAL A 67 19.11 13.88 4.33
N LYS A 68 19.49 14.97 5.03
CA LYS A 68 18.67 16.19 5.18
C LYS A 68 18.46 16.91 3.85
N SER A 69 19.48 17.01 3.01
CA SER A 69 19.37 17.62 1.67
C SER A 69 18.44 16.83 0.76
N THR A 70 18.49 15.50 0.81
CA THR A 70 17.63 14.65 0.00
C THR A 70 16.17 14.75 0.45
N ILE A 71 15.90 14.83 1.76
CA ILE A 71 14.55 15.08 2.30
C ILE A 71 13.97 16.40 1.77
N ARG A 72 14.76 17.48 1.73
CA ARG A 72 14.33 18.78 1.16
C ARG A 72 13.97 18.70 -0.34
N GLY A 73 14.53 17.71 -1.05
CA GLY A 73 14.25 17.46 -2.46
C GLY A 73 12.98 16.64 -2.74
N ILE A 74 12.25 16.20 -1.71
CA ILE A 74 10.98 15.47 -1.90
C ILE A 74 9.96 16.41 -2.55
N PRO A 75 9.39 16.05 -3.72
CA PRO A 75 8.43 16.90 -4.41
C PRO A 75 7.13 17.02 -3.61
N GLU A 76 6.52 18.20 -3.62
CA GLU A 76 5.20 18.42 -3.01
C GLU A 76 4.09 17.66 -3.74
N THR A 77 4.19 17.61 -5.08
CA THR A 77 3.25 16.92 -5.95
C THR A 77 3.97 16.25 -7.12
N PHE A 78 3.34 15.25 -7.72
CA PHE A 78 3.78 14.69 -9.00
C PHE A 78 2.58 14.14 -9.79
N VAL A 79 2.74 14.01 -11.10
CA VAL A 79 1.65 13.59 -12.01
C VAL A 79 1.82 12.12 -12.37
N MET A 80 0.76 11.34 -12.16
CA MET A 80 0.63 9.96 -12.59
C MET A 80 -0.19 9.89 -13.87
N GLY A 81 0.26 9.12 -14.86
CA GLY A 81 -0.48 8.93 -16.10
C GLY A 81 -0.44 10.13 -17.02
N GLU A 82 -1.27 10.12 -18.07
CA GLU A 82 -1.25 11.14 -19.11
C GLU A 82 -2.65 11.44 -19.69
N GLY A 83 -2.75 12.58 -20.37
CA GLY A 83 -3.99 13.02 -21.02
C GLY A 83 -5.12 13.24 -20.01
N LYS A 84 -6.35 12.85 -20.38
CA LYS A 84 -7.56 13.01 -19.55
C LYS A 84 -7.55 12.15 -18.28
N ASP A 85 -6.69 11.14 -18.22
CA ASP A 85 -6.61 10.16 -17.15
C ASP A 85 -5.45 10.46 -16.18
N ALA A 86 -4.74 11.57 -16.39
CA ALA A 86 -3.64 12.01 -15.53
C ALA A 86 -4.17 12.49 -14.18
N VAL A 87 -3.47 12.14 -13.10
CA VAL A 87 -3.84 12.51 -11.72
C VAL A 87 -2.63 13.13 -11.02
N THR A 88 -2.82 14.27 -10.37
CA THR A 88 -1.79 14.90 -9.53
C THR A 88 -1.88 14.32 -8.12
N ALA A 89 -0.84 13.59 -7.72
CA ALA A 89 -0.70 13.02 -6.41
C ALA A 89 -0.04 14.03 -5.45
N ARG A 90 -0.56 14.15 -4.22
CA ARG A 90 -0.02 15.02 -3.16
C ARG A 90 -0.27 14.44 -1.76
N ASN A 91 0.52 14.85 -0.77
CA ASN A 91 0.21 14.58 0.64
C ASN A 91 -0.98 15.47 1.09
N ARG A 92 -1.87 14.93 1.94
CA ARG A 92 -3.06 15.60 2.48
C ARG A 92 -2.97 15.89 3.99
N GLY A 93 -2.08 15.21 4.70
CA GLY A 93 -1.91 15.34 6.15
C GLY A 93 -3.14 15.08 7.02
N PHE A 94 -3.02 15.30 8.32
CA PHE A 94 -4.07 15.00 9.31
C PHE A 94 -5.14 16.10 9.50
N ASN A 95 -5.16 17.11 8.64
CA ASN A 95 -5.89 18.36 8.90
C ASN A 95 -7.35 18.37 8.44
N GLY A 96 -7.93 17.22 8.11
CA GLY A 96 -9.28 17.15 7.54
C GLY A 96 -9.36 17.80 6.15
N ASP A 97 -8.35 17.57 5.31
CA ASP A 97 -8.29 18.09 3.94
C ASP A 97 -9.49 17.60 3.12
N ASN A 98 -10.18 18.48 2.39
CA ASN A 98 -11.28 18.09 1.50
C ASN A 98 -10.83 17.79 0.06
N GLY A 99 -9.53 17.59 -0.19
CA GLY A 99 -8.99 17.20 -1.48
C GLY A 99 -9.22 15.72 -1.81
N HIS A 100 -9.10 15.40 -3.10
CA HIS A 100 -9.22 14.04 -3.63
C HIS A 100 -8.29 13.04 -2.93
N VAL A 101 -8.82 11.87 -2.57
CA VAL A 101 -8.06 10.79 -1.95
C VAL A 101 -7.50 9.90 -3.05
N LEU A 102 -6.17 9.89 -3.21
CA LEU A 102 -5.52 9.08 -4.25
C LEU A 102 -5.83 7.59 -4.06
N GLY A 103 -6.54 6.99 -5.02
CA GLY A 103 -7.02 5.61 -4.96
C GLY A 103 -6.27 4.67 -5.89
N CYS A 104 -5.70 3.60 -5.33
CA CYS A 104 -5.18 2.48 -6.11
C CYS A 104 -6.21 1.35 -6.19
N GLY A 105 -6.51 0.89 -7.41
CA GLY A 105 -7.44 -0.21 -7.63
C GLY A 105 -6.96 -1.53 -7.04
N GLY A 106 -5.64 -1.68 -6.89
CA GLY A 106 -4.99 -2.76 -6.13
C GLY A 106 -5.17 -4.16 -6.71
N PHE A 107 -4.06 -4.88 -6.85
CA PHE A 107 -4.11 -6.33 -7.00
C PHE A 107 -3.26 -6.98 -5.91
N HIS A 108 -1.94 -6.74 -5.89
CA HIS A 108 -1.03 -7.22 -4.83
C HIS A 108 -1.30 -8.66 -4.36
N SER A 109 -1.68 -9.51 -5.33
CA SER A 109 -2.12 -10.88 -5.14
C SER A 109 -1.87 -11.67 -6.42
N PRO A 110 -1.77 -13.01 -6.30
CA PRO A 110 -1.69 -13.88 -7.46
C PRO A 110 -3.05 -14.00 -8.15
N TYR A 111 -3.01 -14.10 -9.47
CA TYR A 111 -4.16 -14.37 -10.34
C TYR A 111 -3.86 -15.56 -11.24
N ARG A 112 -4.90 -16.32 -11.60
CA ARG A 112 -4.79 -17.29 -12.69
C ARG A 112 -4.86 -16.57 -14.03
N GLU A 113 -4.13 -17.09 -15.02
CA GLU A 113 -3.98 -16.46 -16.34
C GLU A 113 -5.32 -16.25 -17.08
N ASP A 114 -6.26 -17.18 -16.92
CA ASP A 114 -7.58 -17.15 -17.56
C ASP A 114 -8.44 -15.96 -17.14
N ILE A 115 -8.19 -15.35 -15.97
CA ILE A 115 -8.86 -14.12 -15.54
C ILE A 115 -7.95 -12.90 -15.46
N ALA A 116 -6.64 -13.09 -15.42
CA ALA A 116 -5.66 -12.02 -15.26
C ALA A 116 -5.73 -10.93 -16.34
N HIS A 117 -6.13 -11.29 -17.56
CA HIS A 117 -6.28 -10.36 -18.68
C HIS A 117 -7.65 -9.66 -18.71
N LEU A 118 -8.62 -10.12 -17.90
CA LEU A 118 -9.97 -9.55 -17.80
C LEU A 118 -10.12 -8.66 -16.56
N ALA A 119 -9.54 -9.08 -15.44
CA ALA A 119 -9.66 -8.41 -14.16
C ALA A 119 -9.28 -6.91 -14.21
N PRO A 120 -8.16 -6.48 -14.83
CA PRO A 120 -7.73 -5.08 -14.76
C PRO A 120 -8.80 -4.08 -15.22
N LYS A 121 -9.52 -4.37 -16.31
CA LYS A 121 -10.60 -3.52 -16.81
C LYS A 121 -11.65 -3.27 -15.72
N ALA A 122 -12.03 -4.31 -14.98
CA ALA A 122 -13.09 -4.23 -13.98
C ALA A 122 -12.77 -3.25 -12.85
N PHE A 123 -11.51 -3.21 -12.40
CA PHE A 123 -11.04 -2.28 -11.37
C PHE A 123 -10.83 -0.86 -11.93
N MET A 124 -10.32 -0.74 -13.15
CA MET A 124 -10.02 0.57 -13.76
C MET A 124 -11.28 1.36 -14.16
N MET A 125 -12.43 0.71 -14.30
CA MET A 125 -13.72 1.36 -14.52
C MET A 125 -14.28 2.07 -13.27
N ILE A 126 -13.70 1.85 -12.09
CA ILE A 126 -14.17 2.44 -10.83
C ILE A 126 -13.79 3.94 -10.79
N PRO A 127 -14.75 4.87 -10.61
CA PRO A 127 -14.49 6.31 -10.65
C PRO A 127 -13.46 6.83 -9.63
N GLY A 128 -13.34 6.21 -8.45
CA GLY A 128 -12.36 6.58 -7.42
C GLY A 128 -11.00 5.87 -7.51
N VAL A 129 -10.77 5.09 -8.56
CA VAL A 129 -9.45 4.49 -8.83
C VAL A 129 -8.68 5.38 -9.79
N ASP A 130 -7.52 5.87 -9.36
CA ASP A 130 -6.66 6.80 -10.11
C ASP A 130 -5.53 6.10 -10.83
N TRP A 131 -5.00 5.04 -10.23
CA TRP A 131 -3.92 4.23 -10.79
C TRP A 131 -4.09 2.77 -10.40
N MET A 132 -3.37 1.88 -11.11
CA MET A 132 -3.49 0.45 -10.88
C MET A 132 -2.15 -0.20 -10.60
N GLN A 133 -2.07 -0.98 -9.52
CA GLN A 133 -0.93 -1.85 -9.24
C GLN A 133 -1.09 -3.23 -9.90
N GLY A 134 0.02 -3.84 -10.30
CA GLY A 134 0.06 -5.18 -10.89
C GLY A 134 -0.20 -6.35 -9.93
N PHE A 135 -0.15 -7.55 -10.50
CA PHE A 135 -0.47 -8.84 -9.89
C PHE A 135 0.53 -9.92 -10.29
N THR A 136 0.73 -10.94 -9.47
CA THR A 136 1.57 -12.08 -9.88
C THR A 136 0.75 -13.16 -10.59
N LEU A 137 1.44 -14.00 -11.33
CA LEU A 137 0.95 -15.18 -12.03
C LEU A 137 1.81 -16.37 -11.61
N ARG A 138 1.19 -17.53 -11.42
CA ARG A 138 1.93 -18.78 -11.22
C ARG A 138 2.47 -19.33 -12.52
N GLU A 139 1.62 -19.27 -13.54
CA GLU A 139 1.80 -19.91 -14.82
C GLU A 139 1.39 -18.90 -15.89
N ILE A 140 2.10 -18.92 -17.01
CA ILE A 140 1.80 -18.11 -18.17
C ILE A 140 2.11 -18.89 -19.45
N ASP A 141 1.17 -18.90 -20.40
CA ASP A 141 1.25 -19.66 -21.65
C ASP A 141 1.63 -21.15 -21.42
N GLY A 142 1.08 -21.76 -20.36
CA GLY A 142 1.32 -23.16 -19.99
C GLY A 142 2.68 -23.43 -19.34
N ARG A 143 3.38 -22.40 -18.85
CA ARG A 143 4.70 -22.51 -18.21
C ARG A 143 4.73 -21.85 -16.85
N GLU A 144 5.25 -22.55 -15.85
CA GLU A 144 5.49 -21.99 -14.53
C GLU A 144 6.43 -20.77 -14.61
N VAL A 145 6.10 -19.71 -13.86
CA VAL A 145 6.93 -18.52 -13.73
C VAL A 145 8.09 -18.82 -12.78
N HIS A 146 9.14 -19.43 -13.33
CA HIS A 146 10.33 -19.81 -12.59
C HIS A 146 11.61 -19.31 -13.28
N GLY A 147 12.52 -18.73 -12.48
CA GLY A 147 13.78 -18.17 -12.94
C GLY A 147 13.65 -16.84 -13.70
N THR A 148 14.78 -16.20 -13.94
CA THR A 148 14.88 -14.83 -14.49
C THR A 148 14.13 -14.65 -15.81
N ALA A 149 14.28 -15.57 -16.76
CA ALA A 149 13.70 -15.44 -18.09
C ALA A 149 12.16 -15.47 -18.06
N MET A 150 11.58 -16.42 -17.32
CA MET A 150 10.12 -16.50 -17.19
C MET A 150 9.57 -15.38 -16.31
N ALA A 151 10.30 -14.94 -15.27
CA ALA A 151 9.91 -13.78 -14.49
C ALA A 151 9.87 -12.51 -15.36
N ALA A 152 10.87 -12.27 -16.20
CA ALA A 152 10.88 -11.14 -17.14
C ALA A 152 9.72 -11.21 -18.16
N TYR A 153 9.45 -12.40 -18.69
CA TYR A 153 8.31 -12.62 -19.59
C TYR A 153 6.97 -12.34 -18.91
N ALA A 154 6.77 -12.89 -17.71
CA ALA A 154 5.56 -12.70 -16.92
C ALA A 154 5.36 -11.23 -16.51
N THR A 155 6.42 -10.51 -16.12
CA THR A 155 6.35 -9.09 -15.82
C THR A 155 5.92 -8.27 -17.06
N ARG A 156 6.48 -8.55 -18.24
CA ARG A 156 6.04 -7.88 -19.49
C ARG A 156 4.56 -8.13 -19.77
N LYS A 157 4.09 -9.36 -19.59
CA LYS A 157 2.70 -9.74 -19.82
C LYS A 157 1.74 -9.13 -18.81
N GLN A 158 2.11 -9.07 -17.53
CA GLN A 158 1.35 -8.35 -16.51
C GLN A 158 1.10 -6.90 -16.93
N VAL A 159 2.15 -6.17 -17.30
CA VAL A 159 2.04 -4.76 -17.69
C VAL A 159 1.22 -4.60 -18.97
N GLN A 160 1.35 -5.51 -19.94
CA GLN A 160 0.49 -5.55 -21.13
C GLN A 160 -0.99 -5.75 -20.77
N TYR A 161 -1.31 -6.67 -19.86
CA TYR A 161 -2.68 -6.91 -19.40
C TYR A 161 -3.26 -5.71 -18.66
N LEU A 162 -2.48 -5.06 -17.80
CA LEU A 162 -2.90 -3.81 -17.15
C LEU A 162 -3.18 -2.72 -18.20
N ARG A 163 -2.29 -2.56 -19.18
CA ARG A 163 -2.40 -1.49 -20.18
C ARG A 163 -3.54 -1.71 -21.16
N GLU A 164 -3.80 -2.97 -21.53
CA GLU A 164 -5.01 -3.34 -22.28
C GLU A 164 -6.28 -3.16 -21.44
N GLY A 165 -6.24 -3.49 -20.15
CA GLY A 165 -7.31 -3.22 -19.20
C GLY A 165 -7.70 -1.74 -19.18
N ALA A 166 -6.70 -0.85 -19.13
CA ALA A 166 -6.89 0.59 -19.12
C ALA A 166 -7.54 1.10 -20.42
N ARG A 167 -7.09 0.59 -21.58
CA ARG A 167 -7.72 0.88 -22.88
C ARG A 167 -9.17 0.42 -22.91
N LYS A 168 -9.44 -0.82 -22.50
CA LYS A 168 -10.79 -1.41 -22.48
C LYS A 168 -11.72 -0.73 -21.47
N ALA A 169 -11.18 -0.13 -20.41
CA ALA A 169 -11.92 0.69 -19.45
C ALA A 169 -12.17 2.13 -19.95
N GLY A 170 -11.68 2.49 -21.15
CA GLY A 170 -11.82 3.84 -21.70
C GLY A 170 -10.87 4.87 -21.07
N ARG A 171 -9.85 4.40 -20.33
CA ARG A 171 -8.86 5.21 -19.59
C ARG A 171 -7.42 4.88 -20.02
N PRO A 172 -7.09 4.96 -21.33
CA PRO A 172 -5.78 4.54 -21.84
C PRO A 172 -4.60 5.30 -21.18
N GLY A 173 -4.82 6.52 -20.71
CA GLY A 173 -3.82 7.36 -20.07
C GLY A 173 -3.54 7.03 -18.60
N MET A 174 -4.43 6.27 -17.92
CA MET A 174 -4.33 5.97 -16.49
C MET A 174 -2.97 5.38 -16.13
N ALA A 175 -2.37 5.76 -15.01
CA ALA A 175 -1.09 5.21 -14.60
C ALA A 175 -1.19 3.74 -14.17
N ILE A 176 -0.16 2.95 -14.46
CA ILE A 176 0.05 1.63 -13.86
C ILE A 176 1.33 1.56 -13.06
N CYS A 177 1.37 0.65 -12.10
CA CYS A 177 2.53 0.32 -11.31
C CYS A 177 2.85 -1.17 -11.51
N CYS A 178 4.03 -1.46 -12.05
CA CYS A 178 4.50 -2.84 -12.16
C CYS A 178 4.66 -3.47 -10.77
N TYR A 179 4.16 -4.70 -10.60
CA TYR A 179 4.39 -5.49 -9.41
C TYR A 179 5.37 -6.63 -9.73
N PRO A 180 6.60 -6.62 -9.19
CA PRO A 180 7.67 -7.50 -9.64
C PRO A 180 7.40 -8.96 -9.27
N PHE A 181 7.71 -9.87 -10.20
CA PHE A 181 7.77 -11.32 -9.95
C PHE A 181 9.10 -11.74 -9.30
N SER A 182 10.12 -10.90 -9.46
CA SER A 182 11.47 -11.06 -8.91
C SER A 182 12.08 -9.66 -8.75
N PHE A 183 12.93 -9.49 -7.74
CA PHE A 183 13.70 -8.26 -7.49
C PHE A 183 15.02 -8.20 -8.27
N GLU A 184 15.31 -9.22 -9.10
CA GLU A 184 16.41 -9.16 -10.05
C GLU A 184 16.20 -8.04 -11.09
N ALA A 185 17.30 -7.42 -11.53
CA ALA A 185 17.25 -6.32 -12.49
C ALA A 185 16.57 -6.70 -13.80
N GLY A 186 16.86 -7.88 -14.36
CA GLY A 186 16.30 -8.31 -15.65
C GLY A 186 14.77 -8.25 -15.69
N PRO A 187 14.06 -8.96 -14.77
CA PRO A 187 12.60 -8.92 -14.69
C PRO A 187 12.01 -7.54 -14.39
N MET A 188 12.70 -6.73 -13.59
CA MET A 188 12.27 -5.36 -13.27
C MET A 188 12.37 -4.41 -14.47
N LEU A 189 13.42 -4.55 -15.29
CA LEU A 189 13.65 -3.69 -16.45
C LEU A 189 12.89 -4.16 -17.70
N ALA A 190 12.58 -5.46 -17.78
CA ALA A 190 11.86 -6.06 -18.90
C ALA A 190 10.56 -5.34 -19.32
N PRO A 191 9.69 -4.82 -18.43
CA PRO A 191 8.46 -4.14 -18.82
C PRO A 191 8.63 -2.70 -19.32
N LEU A 192 9.84 -2.11 -19.31
CA LEU A 192 10.06 -0.75 -19.81
C LEU A 192 9.86 -0.71 -21.33
N ASP A 193 8.76 -0.12 -21.76
CA ASP A 193 8.36 -0.02 -23.17
C ASP A 193 7.26 1.05 -23.30
N PRO A 194 7.53 2.21 -23.91
CA PRO A 194 6.57 3.32 -23.94
C PRO A 194 5.31 3.02 -24.78
N ARG A 195 5.31 1.96 -25.59
CA ARG A 195 4.16 1.60 -26.46
C ARG A 195 3.31 0.51 -25.83
N TYR A 196 3.95 -0.51 -25.27
CA TYR A 196 3.27 -1.73 -24.83
C TYR A 196 3.48 -2.08 -23.35
N GLY A 197 4.35 -1.35 -22.66
CA GLY A 197 4.75 -1.61 -21.29
C GLY A 197 4.57 -0.39 -20.39
N LEU A 198 5.54 -0.17 -19.50
CA LEU A 198 5.61 1.00 -18.63
C LEU A 198 6.09 2.21 -19.43
N ARG A 199 5.32 3.30 -19.34
CA ARG A 199 5.67 4.63 -19.86
C ARG A 199 6.37 5.45 -18.77
N PRO A 200 7.03 6.57 -19.12
CA PRO A 200 7.56 7.51 -18.13
C PRO A 200 6.49 8.02 -17.14
N CYS A 201 5.23 8.13 -17.54
CA CYS A 201 4.14 8.53 -16.64
C CYS A 201 3.61 7.41 -15.71
N ASP A 202 4.12 6.18 -15.86
CA ASP A 202 3.79 5.02 -15.02
C ASP A 202 4.80 4.87 -13.87
N GLY A 203 4.63 3.82 -13.07
CA GLY A 203 5.49 3.53 -11.94
C GLY A 203 5.86 2.05 -11.78
N SER A 204 6.65 1.77 -10.75
CA SER A 204 7.02 0.40 -10.37
C SER A 204 7.09 0.26 -8.87
N PHE A 205 6.72 -0.92 -8.37
CA PHE A 205 6.96 -1.29 -7.00
C PHE A 205 8.45 -1.56 -6.82
N LEU A 206 9.06 -0.88 -5.86
CA LEU A 206 10.49 -0.97 -5.57
C LEU A 206 10.68 -0.62 -4.09
N THR A 207 10.85 -1.66 -3.29
CA THR A 207 10.80 -1.59 -1.82
C THR A 207 12.16 -1.90 -1.23
N LEU A 208 12.48 -1.33 -0.06
CA LEU A 208 13.53 -1.90 0.76
C LEU A 208 13.08 -3.25 1.32
N LEU A 209 14.03 -4.17 1.39
CA LEU A 209 13.82 -5.46 2.03
C LEU A 209 13.68 -5.28 3.55
N PRO A 210 13.07 -6.26 4.24
CA PRO A 210 13.11 -6.31 5.70
C PRO A 210 14.54 -6.16 6.22
N ASN A 211 14.69 -5.52 7.38
CA ASN A 211 15.96 -5.21 8.04
C ASN A 211 16.80 -4.09 7.39
N ILE A 212 16.19 -3.20 6.60
CA ILE A 212 16.86 -2.04 5.98
C ILE A 212 17.99 -2.53 5.05
N GLU A 213 17.58 -3.39 4.13
CA GLU A 213 18.47 -4.05 3.17
C GLU A 213 18.06 -3.76 1.74
N VAL A 214 19.05 -3.82 0.85
CA VAL A 214 18.91 -3.62 -0.60
C VAL A 214 19.70 -4.68 -1.35
N GLU A 215 19.35 -4.90 -2.61
CA GLU A 215 20.07 -5.77 -3.53
C GLU A 215 20.66 -4.93 -4.67
N ALA A 216 21.76 -5.39 -5.27
CA ALA A 216 22.35 -4.75 -6.44
C ALA A 216 21.35 -4.68 -7.61
N GLY A 217 20.47 -5.68 -7.72
CA GLY A 217 19.39 -5.71 -8.72
C GLY A 217 18.39 -4.56 -8.56
N THR A 218 17.95 -4.29 -7.33
CA THR A 218 17.00 -3.21 -7.04
C THR A 218 17.64 -1.83 -7.16
N ILE A 219 18.92 -1.67 -6.81
CA ILE A 219 19.68 -0.44 -7.08
C ILE A 219 19.81 -0.21 -8.60
N THR A 220 20.14 -1.26 -9.37
CA THR A 220 20.22 -1.18 -10.83
C THR A 220 18.88 -0.75 -11.42
N ALA A 221 17.77 -1.33 -10.96
CA ALA A 221 16.44 -0.94 -11.37
C ALA A 221 16.13 0.52 -11.04
N ALA A 222 16.51 1.00 -9.84
CA ALA A 222 16.33 2.40 -9.46
C ALA A 222 17.05 3.38 -10.38
N ILE A 223 18.31 3.11 -10.74
CA ILE A 223 19.09 3.96 -11.64
C ILE A 223 18.38 4.06 -12.99
N VAL A 224 18.04 2.91 -13.59
CA VAL A 224 17.40 2.87 -14.91
C VAL A 224 16.00 3.48 -14.88
N TYR A 225 15.21 3.27 -13.82
CA TYR A 225 13.89 3.87 -13.69
C TYR A 225 13.93 5.39 -13.62
N ASN A 226 14.92 5.94 -12.90
CA ASN A 226 15.11 7.39 -12.82
C ASN A 226 15.56 7.96 -14.18
N ASP A 227 16.50 7.31 -14.87
CA ASP A 227 16.98 7.75 -16.19
C ASP A 227 15.90 7.62 -17.27
N TYR A 228 15.10 6.56 -17.23
CA TYR A 228 13.94 6.37 -18.10
C TYR A 228 12.82 7.40 -17.82
N GLY A 229 12.80 7.95 -16.61
CA GLY A 229 11.86 8.98 -16.17
C GLY A 229 10.53 8.43 -15.68
N LEU A 230 10.52 7.26 -15.01
CA LEU A 230 9.30 6.78 -14.34
C LEU A 230 8.80 7.83 -13.33
N SER A 231 7.49 8.09 -13.36
CA SER A 231 6.86 9.13 -12.55
C SER A 231 6.94 8.81 -11.07
N PHE A 232 6.83 7.54 -10.69
CA PHE A 232 6.86 7.15 -9.28
C PHE A 232 7.34 5.72 -9.05
N THR A 233 7.88 5.50 -7.86
CA THR A 233 8.10 4.16 -7.31
C THR A 233 7.40 4.03 -5.96
N VAL A 234 6.95 2.82 -5.65
CA VAL A 234 6.19 2.51 -4.44
C VAL A 234 7.03 1.65 -3.50
N ASN A 235 7.16 2.08 -2.25
CA ASN A 235 7.74 1.29 -1.16
C ASN A 235 6.63 0.66 -0.32
N GLY A 236 6.45 -0.67 -0.41
CA GLY A 236 5.43 -1.37 0.39
C GLY A 236 5.89 -1.81 1.78
N ASN A 237 7.12 -1.50 2.18
CA ASN A 237 7.70 -1.93 3.46
C ASN A 237 8.21 -0.72 4.27
N GLY A 238 7.41 0.31 4.53
CA GLY A 238 7.81 1.42 5.41
C GLY A 238 7.45 1.22 6.89
N ASN A 239 6.91 0.06 7.27
CA ASN A 239 6.20 -0.11 8.54
C ASN A 239 7.10 -0.44 9.76
N GLY A 240 8.40 -0.67 9.57
CA GLY A 240 9.35 -1.11 10.61
C GLY A 240 9.13 -2.52 11.20
N GLU A 241 7.90 -3.04 11.21
CA GLU A 241 7.50 -4.27 11.90
C GLU A 241 8.11 -5.57 11.35
N LEU A 242 8.55 -5.55 10.09
CA LEU A 242 9.24 -6.68 9.47
C LEU A 242 10.74 -6.70 9.84
N ASP A 243 11.23 -5.67 10.53
CA ASP A 243 12.64 -5.54 10.88
C ASP A 243 12.89 -6.26 12.20
N SER A 244 13.40 -7.48 12.09
CA SER A 244 13.61 -8.43 13.19
C SER A 244 14.46 -7.87 14.34
N PHE A 245 15.33 -6.89 14.07
CA PHE A 245 16.19 -6.28 15.07
C PHE A 245 15.57 -5.07 15.78
N ALA A 246 14.40 -4.59 15.35
CA ALA A 246 13.77 -3.43 15.99
C ALA A 246 13.36 -3.75 17.43
N GLY A 247 12.93 -4.99 17.71
CA GLY A 247 12.80 -5.55 19.05
C GLY A 247 11.64 -5.02 19.92
N SER A 248 11.06 -3.88 19.56
CA SER A 248 9.90 -3.28 20.23
C SER A 248 9.14 -2.37 19.27
N ARG A 249 7.94 -1.93 19.68
CA ARG A 249 7.15 -0.95 18.93
C ARG A 249 7.89 0.39 18.76
N ASP A 250 8.61 0.81 19.79
CA ASP A 250 9.46 2.01 19.75
C ASP A 250 10.58 1.85 18.71
N GLY A 251 11.17 0.66 18.62
CA GLY A 251 12.14 0.33 17.59
C GLY A 251 11.54 0.31 16.17
N TYR A 252 10.28 -0.11 16.02
CA TYR A 252 9.58 -0.06 14.73
C TYR A 252 9.38 1.37 14.22
N VAL A 253 9.25 2.35 15.12
CA VAL A 253 9.20 3.77 14.74
C VAL A 253 10.51 4.21 14.11
N ILE A 254 11.65 3.93 14.76
CA ILE A 254 12.98 4.31 14.27
C ILE A 254 13.27 3.64 12.92
N THR A 255 13.05 2.32 12.84
CA THR A 255 13.33 1.54 11.63
C THR A 255 12.36 1.88 10.49
N GLY A 256 11.09 2.15 10.79
CA GLY A 256 10.11 2.66 9.83
C GLY A 256 10.54 3.99 9.22
N ILE A 257 10.92 4.96 10.06
CA ILE A 257 11.40 6.27 9.57
C ILE A 257 12.65 6.12 8.71
N ALA A 258 13.66 5.41 9.22
CA ALA A 258 14.91 5.16 8.51
C ALA A 258 14.66 4.50 7.14
N LYS A 259 13.82 3.47 7.09
CA LYS A 259 13.54 2.73 5.84
C LYS A 259 12.79 3.57 4.81
N CYS A 260 11.83 4.38 5.24
CA CYS A 260 11.11 5.29 4.35
C CYS A 260 12.04 6.36 3.76
N ILE A 261 12.92 6.95 4.58
CA ILE A 261 13.93 7.92 4.11
C ILE A 261 14.92 7.24 3.16
N ALA A 262 15.43 6.06 3.50
CA ALA A 262 16.33 5.29 2.64
C ALA A 262 15.69 4.94 1.29
N GLY A 263 14.39 4.62 1.27
CA GLY A 263 13.63 4.38 0.03
C GLY A 263 13.59 5.60 -0.88
N TRP A 264 13.46 6.80 -0.31
CA TRP A 264 13.59 8.03 -1.08
C TRP A 264 15.03 8.26 -1.56
N MET A 265 16.03 8.05 -0.71
CA MET A 265 17.43 8.29 -1.05
C MET A 265 17.95 7.36 -2.16
N ILE A 266 17.63 6.07 -2.09
CA ILE A 266 18.17 5.05 -3.00
C ILE A 266 17.22 4.82 -4.20
N TYR A 267 15.91 4.79 -3.98
CA TYR A 267 14.93 4.35 -4.97
C TYR A 267 13.98 5.43 -5.48
N ARG A 268 14.09 6.66 -4.95
CA ARG A 268 13.18 7.78 -5.26
C ARG A 268 11.71 7.43 -5.03
N ASN A 269 11.43 6.65 -3.98
CA ASN A 269 10.06 6.28 -3.62
C ASN A 269 9.23 7.52 -3.24
N LYS A 270 8.17 7.79 -4.01
CA LYS A 270 7.26 8.92 -3.77
C LYS A 270 6.01 8.50 -3.00
N LEU A 271 5.67 7.21 -3.05
CA LEU A 271 4.62 6.63 -2.21
C LEU A 271 5.20 5.55 -1.31
N VAL A 272 4.77 5.56 -0.05
CA VAL A 272 5.29 4.64 0.96
C VAL A 272 4.16 4.12 1.84
N SER A 273 4.04 2.80 1.97
CA SER A 273 3.24 2.16 3.03
C SER A 273 3.89 2.47 4.37
N ILE A 274 3.15 3.08 5.30
CA ILE A 274 3.69 3.47 6.60
C ILE A 274 3.02 2.72 7.75
N GLY A 275 3.80 2.52 8.82
CA GLY A 275 3.40 2.19 10.18
C GLY A 275 4.63 2.26 11.10
N PRO A 276 4.52 2.24 12.45
CA PRO A 276 3.40 2.56 13.34
C PRO A 276 2.82 3.99 13.20
N ASN A 277 1.78 4.34 13.96
CA ASN A 277 1.08 5.64 13.87
C ASN A 277 2.01 6.86 14.01
N LEU A 278 2.98 6.82 14.93
CA LEU A 278 3.97 7.88 15.13
C LEU A 278 4.83 8.13 13.86
N VAL A 279 5.04 7.12 13.02
CA VAL A 279 5.73 7.29 11.73
C VAL A 279 4.85 8.10 10.77
N HIS A 280 3.52 7.91 10.79
CA HIS A 280 2.64 8.74 9.97
C HIS A 280 2.69 10.22 10.37
N GLU A 281 2.74 10.52 11.68
CA GLU A 281 2.84 11.89 12.20
C GLU A 281 4.19 12.51 11.86
N ALA A 282 5.29 11.75 12.01
CA ALA A 282 6.62 12.23 11.63
C ALA A 282 6.70 12.55 10.13
N PHE A 283 6.16 11.69 9.26
CA PHE A 283 6.16 11.94 7.82
C PHE A 283 5.26 13.11 7.42
N ASP A 284 4.11 13.28 8.09
CA ASP A 284 3.23 14.41 7.86
C ASP A 284 3.90 15.75 8.23
N ARG A 285 4.64 15.76 9.34
CA ARG A 285 5.28 16.96 9.87
C ARG A 285 6.54 17.36 9.10
N HIS A 286 7.32 16.39 8.61
CA HIS A 286 8.66 16.64 8.07
C HIS A 286 8.81 16.44 6.57
N THR A 287 7.83 15.88 5.86
CA THR A 287 7.97 15.53 4.44
C THR A 287 6.68 15.69 3.64
N ASN A 288 6.85 15.73 2.31
CA ASN A 288 5.75 15.66 1.36
C ASN A 288 5.52 14.24 0.79
N ILE A 289 6.16 13.20 1.36
CA ILE A 289 5.97 11.83 0.88
C ILE A 289 4.51 11.43 1.05
N ILE A 290 3.96 10.79 0.01
CA ILE A 290 2.58 10.31 0.03
C ILE A 290 2.55 9.00 0.79
N ARG A 291 1.76 8.99 1.86
CA ARG A 291 1.60 7.84 2.75
C ARG A 291 0.49 6.96 2.22
N ILE A 292 0.71 5.65 2.18
CA ILE A 292 -0.30 4.65 1.82
C ILE A 292 -0.75 3.91 3.08
N HIS A 293 -2.04 3.60 3.14
CA HIS A 293 -2.74 2.99 4.28
C HIS A 293 -2.94 3.94 5.46
N GLY A 294 -4.04 3.74 6.18
CA GLY A 294 -4.45 4.57 7.31
C GLY A 294 -3.81 4.17 8.64
N ILE A 295 -4.26 4.85 9.69
CA ILE A 295 -3.80 4.69 11.08
C ILE A 295 -4.28 3.36 11.67
N ARG A 296 -3.49 2.73 12.53
CA ARG A 296 -3.89 1.52 13.28
C ARG A 296 -4.62 1.91 14.57
N GLY A 297 -5.64 1.15 14.96
CA GLY A 297 -6.40 1.38 16.18
C GLY A 297 -7.23 0.17 16.64
N PRO A 298 -7.79 0.19 17.87
CA PRO A 298 -8.48 -0.96 18.47
C PRO A 298 -9.83 -1.23 17.81
N ASP A 299 -10.44 -0.17 17.28
CA ASP A 299 -11.77 -0.21 16.67
C ASP A 299 -11.73 -0.64 15.20
N LEU A 300 -10.55 -0.96 14.66
CA LEU A 300 -10.47 -1.47 13.30
C LEU A 300 -11.03 -2.88 13.23
N ILE A 301 -11.99 -3.06 12.34
CA ILE A 301 -12.53 -4.35 11.93
C ILE A 301 -11.36 -5.16 11.36
N ALA A 302 -11.13 -6.34 11.92
CA ALA A 302 -10.15 -7.28 11.37
C ALA A 302 -10.64 -7.83 10.03
N ARG A 303 -9.74 -7.98 9.06
CA ARG A 303 -10.07 -8.43 7.71
C ARG A 303 -10.73 -9.82 7.73
N PRO A 304 -11.99 -9.95 7.27
CA PRO A 304 -12.66 -11.24 7.15
C PRO A 304 -12.07 -12.14 6.06
N TYR A 305 -12.44 -13.43 6.10
CA TYR A 305 -12.17 -14.39 5.02
C TYR A 305 -13.34 -14.55 4.06
N GLU A 306 -14.56 -14.39 4.57
CA GLU A 306 -15.78 -14.56 3.80
C GLU A 306 -16.10 -13.26 3.06
N LYS A 307 -16.50 -13.38 1.79
CA LYS A 307 -16.97 -12.24 0.99
C LYS A 307 -18.43 -11.95 1.31
N ASN A 308 -18.67 -11.26 2.43
CA ASN A 308 -19.99 -10.90 2.94
C ASN A 308 -20.08 -9.40 3.29
N GLU A 309 -21.16 -8.96 3.93
CA GLU A 309 -21.36 -7.56 4.35
C GLU A 309 -20.24 -7.07 5.28
N ARG A 310 -19.71 -7.91 6.17
CA ARG A 310 -18.57 -7.57 7.03
C ARG A 310 -17.29 -7.29 6.24
N TYR A 311 -17.06 -8.04 5.16
CA TYR A 311 -15.91 -7.80 4.27
C TYR A 311 -16.01 -6.45 3.57
N LEU A 312 -17.21 -6.05 3.16
CA LEU A 312 -17.46 -4.75 2.57
C LEU A 312 -17.28 -3.62 3.58
N VAL A 313 -17.82 -3.77 4.79
CA VAL A 313 -17.64 -2.77 5.87
C VAL A 313 -16.17 -2.65 6.30
N TYR A 314 -15.37 -3.73 6.22
CA TYR A 314 -13.92 -3.67 6.38
C TYR A 314 -13.24 -2.72 5.36
N TYR A 315 -13.71 -2.70 4.11
CA TYR A 315 -13.20 -1.76 3.11
C TYR A 315 -13.77 -0.36 3.26
N ALA A 316 -15.02 -0.23 3.70
CA ALA A 316 -15.61 1.07 4.04
C ALA A 316 -14.80 1.79 5.13
N GLN A 317 -14.51 1.11 6.25
CA GLN A 317 -13.66 1.70 7.31
C GLN A 317 -12.26 2.05 6.79
N TYR A 318 -11.73 1.31 5.83
CA TYR A 318 -10.39 1.53 5.31
C TYR A 318 -10.36 2.79 4.44
N GLY A 319 -11.40 3.00 3.62
CA GLY A 319 -11.63 4.25 2.89
C GLY A 319 -11.73 5.46 3.82
N VAL A 320 -12.60 5.37 4.85
CA VAL A 320 -12.76 6.41 5.88
C VAL A 320 -11.42 6.72 6.56
N ASN A 321 -10.69 5.69 6.99
CA ASN A 321 -9.42 5.84 7.69
C ASN A 321 -8.36 6.53 6.81
N CYS A 322 -8.22 6.13 5.54
CA CYS A 322 -7.29 6.79 4.62
C CYS A 322 -7.70 8.24 4.35
N ALA A 323 -8.99 8.50 4.13
CA ALA A 323 -9.52 9.84 3.91
C ALA A 323 -9.21 10.78 5.08
N CYS A 324 -9.44 10.33 6.32
CA CYS A 324 -9.27 11.14 7.53
C CYS A 324 -7.81 11.24 8.01
N SER A 325 -6.95 10.28 7.66
CA SER A 325 -5.52 10.32 7.97
C SER A 325 -4.67 11.06 6.93
N GLY A 326 -5.27 11.47 5.82
CA GLY A 326 -4.56 12.10 4.70
C GLY A 326 -3.71 11.14 3.88
N SER A 327 -4.00 9.84 3.96
CA SER A 327 -3.25 8.79 3.27
C SER A 327 -3.92 8.42 1.95
N ALA A 328 -3.12 7.99 0.98
CA ALA A 328 -3.59 7.33 -0.22
C ALA A 328 -4.15 5.93 0.11
N MET A 329 -5.13 5.49 -0.67
CA MET A 329 -5.73 4.18 -0.54
C MET A 329 -4.99 3.18 -1.42
N GLU A 330 -4.64 2.03 -0.84
CA GLU A 330 -4.24 0.87 -1.60
C GLU A 330 -5.00 -0.36 -1.13
N ALA A 331 -5.86 -0.85 -2.00
CA ALA A 331 -6.52 -2.12 -1.78
C ALA A 331 -5.50 -3.27 -1.97
N SER A 332 -4.76 -3.65 -0.92
CA SER A 332 -3.85 -4.80 -0.93
C SER A 332 -4.55 -6.15 -0.69
N GLY A 333 -4.35 -7.12 -1.60
CA GLY A 333 -4.94 -8.47 -1.55
C GLY A 333 -4.38 -9.37 -0.46
N GLY A 334 -3.35 -8.91 0.27
CA GLY A 334 -2.69 -9.70 1.32
C GLY A 334 -2.12 -11.03 0.80
N GLY A 335 -1.77 -11.12 -0.48
CA GLY A 335 -1.15 -12.31 -1.08
C GLY A 335 -2.06 -13.52 -1.31
N ARG A 336 -3.38 -13.39 -1.12
CA ARG A 336 -4.37 -14.46 -1.37
C ARG A 336 -4.78 -14.52 -2.84
N LEU A 337 -5.05 -15.71 -3.36
CA LEU A 337 -5.46 -15.90 -4.76
C LEU A 337 -6.76 -15.18 -5.10
N GLU A 338 -6.70 -14.31 -6.12
CA GLU A 338 -7.88 -13.66 -6.71
C GLU A 338 -8.80 -12.99 -5.66
N ASP A 339 -8.22 -12.43 -4.60
CA ASP A 339 -8.95 -12.16 -3.36
C ASP A 339 -9.91 -10.97 -3.43
N LYS A 340 -9.64 -9.96 -4.27
CA LYS A 340 -10.47 -8.76 -4.36
C LYS A 340 -11.43 -8.82 -5.52
N SER A 341 -12.60 -8.22 -5.32
CA SER A 341 -13.54 -7.88 -6.37
C SER A 341 -13.60 -6.35 -6.56
N PRO A 342 -13.99 -5.90 -7.76
CA PRO A 342 -14.22 -4.50 -8.05
C PRO A 342 -15.22 -3.82 -7.10
N LEU A 343 -16.16 -4.57 -6.54
CA LEU A 343 -17.18 -3.99 -5.65
C LEU A 343 -16.60 -3.48 -4.34
N GLU A 344 -15.68 -4.24 -3.74
CA GLU A 344 -15.08 -3.86 -2.46
C GLU A 344 -14.25 -2.58 -2.63
N VAL A 345 -13.54 -2.47 -3.76
CA VAL A 345 -12.76 -1.29 -4.12
C VAL A 345 -13.65 -0.11 -4.45
N ALA A 346 -14.74 -0.31 -5.20
CA ALA A 346 -15.72 0.75 -5.47
C ALA A 346 -16.33 1.26 -4.16
N PHE A 347 -16.72 0.35 -3.27
CA PHE A 347 -17.29 0.71 -1.97
C PHE A 347 -16.30 1.46 -1.08
N MET A 348 -15.03 1.03 -1.07
CA MET A 348 -13.94 1.75 -0.40
C MET A 348 -13.80 3.18 -0.93
N CYS A 349 -13.82 3.36 -2.26
CA CYS A 349 -13.72 4.66 -2.91
C CYS A 349 -14.92 5.56 -2.58
N ASP A 350 -16.15 5.04 -2.65
CA ASP A 350 -17.37 5.79 -2.31
C ASP A 350 -17.31 6.29 -0.86
N CYS A 351 -16.93 5.42 0.08
CA CYS A 351 -16.79 5.79 1.50
C CYS A 351 -15.65 6.80 1.73
N ALA A 352 -14.54 6.69 1.01
CA ALA A 352 -13.44 7.64 1.11
C ALA A 352 -13.83 9.02 0.59
N GLU A 353 -14.56 9.08 -0.52
CA GLU A 353 -15.07 10.34 -1.08
C GLU A 353 -16.06 11.01 -0.11
N ALA A 354 -17.01 10.25 0.44
CA ALA A 354 -17.96 10.74 1.43
C ALA A 354 -17.31 11.21 2.74
N ALA A 355 -16.17 10.61 3.12
CA ALA A 355 -15.44 10.96 4.34
C ALA A 355 -14.45 12.12 4.14
N ARG A 356 -14.37 12.72 2.96
CA ARG A 356 -13.50 13.88 2.74
C ARG A 356 -13.92 15.07 3.60
N GLY A 357 -12.92 15.82 4.07
CA GLY A 357 -13.15 16.97 4.93
C GLY A 357 -13.45 16.63 6.39
N LEU A 358 -13.74 15.37 6.72
CA LEU A 358 -13.86 14.93 8.11
C LEU A 358 -12.50 15.02 8.83
N LYS A 359 -12.53 15.48 10.07
CA LYS A 359 -11.36 15.42 10.94
C LYS A 359 -11.09 13.99 11.35
N PHE A 360 -9.86 13.74 11.78
CA PHE A 360 -9.43 12.42 12.20
C PHE A 360 -10.31 11.82 13.31
N GLU A 361 -10.72 12.62 14.30
CA GLU A 361 -11.57 12.18 15.41
C GLU A 361 -12.99 11.81 14.96
N GLU A 362 -13.55 12.55 14.01
CA GLU A 362 -14.87 12.26 13.43
C GLU A 362 -14.83 10.94 12.66
N GLY A 363 -13.75 10.72 11.89
CA GLY A 363 -13.50 9.45 11.22
C GLY A 363 -13.33 8.28 12.19
N LEU A 364 -12.64 8.47 13.32
CA LEU A 364 -12.51 7.43 14.36
C LEU A 364 -13.85 7.08 15.00
N GLU A 365 -14.70 8.07 15.29
CA GLU A 365 -16.04 7.84 15.81
C GLU A 365 -16.90 7.06 14.81
N LEU A 366 -16.82 7.42 13.53
CA LEU A 366 -17.50 6.70 12.46
C LEU A 366 -17.04 5.23 12.39
N ILE A 367 -15.72 4.98 12.43
CA ILE A 367 -15.16 3.61 12.44
C ILE A 367 -15.63 2.83 13.66
N HIS A 368 -15.68 3.47 14.84
CA HIS A 368 -16.19 2.83 16.05
C HIS A 368 -17.66 2.42 15.90
N ASN A 369 -18.51 3.30 15.36
CA ASN A 369 -19.92 3.01 15.09
C ASN A 369 -20.08 1.88 14.06
N LEU A 370 -19.28 1.90 12.98
CA LEU A 370 -19.25 0.82 11.99
C LEU A 370 -18.92 -0.52 12.65
N LYS A 371 -17.92 -0.55 13.54
CA LYS A 371 -17.52 -1.76 14.26
C LYS A 371 -18.64 -2.30 15.15
N GLN A 372 -19.30 -1.45 15.93
CA GLN A 372 -20.41 -1.89 16.80
C GLN A 372 -21.54 -2.50 15.97
N LEU A 373 -22.01 -1.77 14.95
CA LEU A 373 -23.11 -2.22 14.11
C LEU A 373 -22.81 -3.52 13.38
N ILE A 374 -21.58 -3.70 12.86
CA ILE A 374 -21.22 -4.92 12.15
C ILE A 374 -20.96 -6.10 13.10
N ASP A 375 -20.49 -5.85 14.32
CA ASP A 375 -20.34 -6.91 15.33
C ASP A 375 -21.70 -7.45 15.77
N ASP A 376 -22.74 -6.61 15.79
CA ASP A 376 -24.12 -7.00 16.08
C ASP A 376 -24.79 -7.72 14.88
N GLU A 377 -24.67 -7.18 13.66
CA GLU A 377 -25.36 -7.72 12.47
C GLU A 377 -24.66 -8.96 11.90
N CYS A 378 -23.33 -8.95 11.84
CA CYS A 378 -22.51 -10.01 11.24
C CYS A 378 -21.24 -10.27 12.08
N PRO A 379 -21.38 -11.01 13.21
CA PRO A 379 -20.29 -11.25 14.15
C PRO A 379 -19.04 -11.84 13.50
N ALA A 380 -17.86 -11.44 14.00
CA ALA A 380 -16.59 -11.95 13.51
C ALA A 380 -16.49 -13.47 13.70
N LYS A 381 -16.10 -14.19 12.64
CA LYS A 381 -15.71 -15.59 12.76
C LYS A 381 -14.25 -15.71 13.22
N PRO A 382 -13.90 -16.76 13.98
CA PRO A 382 -12.53 -17.01 14.40
C PRO A 382 -11.59 -17.05 13.19
N ARG A 383 -10.36 -16.56 13.39
CA ARG A 383 -9.34 -16.63 12.35
C ARG A 383 -8.98 -18.09 12.10
N LEU A 384 -9.04 -18.56 10.85
CA LEU A 384 -8.55 -19.89 10.49
C LEU A 384 -7.05 -19.98 10.86
N GLU A 385 -6.68 -21.02 11.62
CA GLU A 385 -5.28 -21.30 11.95
C GLU A 385 -4.46 -21.53 10.67
N GLY A 386 -3.23 -21.01 10.62
CA GLY A 386 -2.36 -21.13 9.45
C GLY A 386 -2.63 -20.13 8.31
N VAL A 387 -3.64 -19.26 8.43
CA VAL A 387 -3.91 -18.20 7.45
C VAL A 387 -3.38 -16.85 7.97
N GLY A 388 -2.08 -16.63 7.74
CA GLY A 388 -1.32 -15.44 8.17
C GLY A 388 -1.17 -14.36 7.09
N HIS A 389 -0.50 -13.25 7.44
CA HIS A 389 0.05 -12.27 6.49
C HIS A 389 1.29 -12.78 5.73
N GLN A 390 1.79 -13.96 6.11
CA GLN A 390 2.70 -14.72 5.25
C GLN A 390 1.91 -15.15 4.01
N VAL A 391 2.56 -15.20 2.85
CA VAL A 391 2.03 -15.81 1.63
C VAL A 391 1.71 -17.27 1.97
N SER A 392 0.56 -17.50 2.58
CA SER A 392 0.21 -18.82 3.06
C SER A 392 -0.15 -19.61 1.82
N MET A 393 0.55 -20.72 1.59
CA MET A 393 0.19 -21.64 0.51
C MET A 393 -1.30 -22.06 0.59
N THR A 394 -1.90 -21.93 1.78
CA THR A 394 -3.33 -22.12 2.08
C THR A 394 -4.26 -21.09 1.43
N GLY A 395 -3.78 -19.97 0.88
CA GLY A 395 -4.60 -19.05 0.08
C GLY A 395 -4.44 -19.25 -1.43
N TRP A 396 -3.51 -20.10 -1.85
CA TRP A 396 -3.11 -20.31 -3.25
C TRP A 396 -3.78 -21.53 -3.89
N ASP A 397 -4.23 -22.48 -3.08
CA ASP A 397 -4.99 -23.65 -3.53
C ASP A 397 -6.43 -23.32 -3.94
N GLY A 398 -6.89 -22.10 -3.66
CA GLY A 398 -8.27 -21.68 -3.88
C GLY A 398 -9.22 -22.16 -2.79
N SER A 399 -8.72 -22.52 -1.60
CA SER A 399 -9.56 -22.89 -0.46
C SER A 399 -10.32 -21.70 0.16
N LEU A 400 -9.97 -20.47 -0.22
CA LEU A 400 -10.67 -19.24 0.16
C LEU A 400 -11.47 -18.68 -1.01
N PRO A 401 -12.59 -17.96 -0.73
CA PRO A 401 -13.41 -17.34 -1.76
C PRO A 401 -12.63 -16.44 -2.72
N THR A 402 -12.85 -16.63 -4.01
CA THR A 402 -12.20 -15.87 -5.09
C THR A 402 -13.13 -14.81 -5.69
N ILE A 403 -12.59 -13.90 -6.51
CA ILE A 403 -13.37 -12.93 -7.29
C ILE A 403 -14.47 -13.60 -8.12
N ARG A 404 -14.25 -14.83 -8.59
CA ARG A 404 -15.16 -15.56 -9.50
C ARG A 404 -16.50 -15.89 -8.86
N GLU A 405 -16.52 -16.06 -7.54
CA GLU A 405 -17.75 -16.38 -6.79
C GLU A 405 -18.68 -15.17 -6.66
N VAL A 406 -18.12 -13.97 -6.75
CA VAL A 406 -18.84 -12.73 -6.44
C VAL A 406 -18.95 -11.76 -7.62
N TYR A 407 -18.18 -11.99 -8.70
CA TYR A 407 -18.12 -11.08 -9.83
C TYR A 407 -17.95 -11.81 -11.16
N ASP A 408 -18.84 -11.53 -12.11
CA ASP A 408 -18.78 -11.99 -13.49
C ASP A 408 -17.90 -11.02 -14.29
N LEU A 409 -16.65 -11.41 -14.54
CA LEU A 409 -15.68 -10.62 -15.31
C LEU A 409 -16.02 -10.51 -16.80
N VAL A 410 -16.92 -11.34 -17.34
CA VAL A 410 -17.35 -11.23 -18.74
C VAL A 410 -18.46 -10.20 -18.85
N LYS A 411 -19.47 -10.29 -17.98
CA LYS A 411 -20.58 -9.33 -17.91
C LYS A 411 -20.21 -8.02 -17.23
N MET A 412 -19.05 -7.98 -16.57
CA MET A 412 -18.56 -6.84 -15.79
C MET A 412 -19.58 -6.41 -14.73
N GLY A 413 -20.03 -7.39 -13.94
CA GLY A 413 -21.05 -7.16 -12.94
C GLY A 413 -21.01 -8.16 -11.79
N PRO A 414 -21.51 -7.77 -10.61
CA PRO A 414 -21.51 -8.63 -9.45
C PRO A 414 -22.60 -9.71 -9.50
N SER A 415 -22.38 -10.80 -8.77
CA SER A 415 -23.40 -11.83 -8.58
C SER A 415 -24.60 -11.28 -7.79
N GLU A 416 -25.80 -11.82 -8.04
CA GLU A 416 -27.01 -11.38 -7.33
C GLU A 416 -26.92 -11.59 -5.82
N ALA A 417 -26.20 -12.62 -5.37
CA ALA A 417 -25.92 -12.83 -3.95
C ALA A 417 -25.09 -11.67 -3.38
N TYR A 418 -24.01 -11.28 -4.08
CA TYR A 418 -23.11 -10.25 -3.58
C TYR A 418 -23.70 -8.83 -3.67
N LYS A 419 -24.62 -8.59 -4.62
CA LYS A 419 -25.45 -7.36 -4.62
C LYS A 419 -26.27 -7.22 -3.34
N LYS A 420 -26.82 -8.30 -2.80
CA LYS A 420 -27.60 -8.26 -1.55
C LYS A 420 -26.70 -7.89 -0.36
N GLU A 421 -25.49 -8.45 -0.31
CA GLU A 421 -24.51 -8.10 0.72
C GLU A 421 -24.08 -6.63 0.64
N MET A 422 -23.93 -6.08 -0.57
CA MET A 422 -23.72 -4.65 -0.78
C MET A 422 -24.85 -3.78 -0.22
N VAL A 423 -26.11 -4.15 -0.43
CA VAL A 423 -27.25 -3.40 0.12
C VAL A 423 -27.23 -3.39 1.65
N LYS A 424 -26.89 -4.53 2.29
CA LYS A 424 -26.75 -4.57 3.75
C LYS A 424 -25.59 -3.69 4.22
N ALA A 425 -24.42 -3.81 3.59
CA ALA A 425 -23.25 -3.01 3.95
C ALA A 425 -23.52 -1.50 3.82
N ARG A 426 -24.21 -1.07 2.75
CA ARG A 426 -24.64 0.33 2.57
C ARG A 426 -25.55 0.82 3.70
N LYS A 427 -26.52 -0.01 4.13
CA LYS A 427 -27.39 0.33 5.27
C LYS A 427 -26.59 0.50 6.57
N ILE A 428 -25.61 -0.35 6.81
CA ILE A 428 -24.74 -0.26 7.99
C ILE A 428 -23.91 1.03 7.96
N VAL A 429 -23.31 1.36 6.80
CA VAL A 429 -22.53 2.60 6.65
C VAL A 429 -23.39 3.85 6.85
N LYS A 430 -24.60 3.85 6.29
CA LYS A 430 -25.57 4.93 6.51
C LYS A 430 -26.01 5.05 7.96
N ALA A 431 -26.26 3.93 8.63
CA ALA A 431 -26.62 3.90 10.04
C ALA A 431 -25.47 4.37 10.95
N ALA A 432 -24.22 4.17 10.55
CA ALA A 432 -23.05 4.68 11.27
C ALA A 432 -22.87 6.20 11.13
N GLY A 433 -23.57 6.83 10.18
CA GLY A 433 -23.56 8.29 9.97
C GLY A 433 -22.80 8.77 8.75
N LEU A 434 -22.43 7.89 7.81
CA LEU A 434 -21.80 8.28 6.54
C LEU A 434 -22.78 8.15 5.38
N ASP A 435 -23.06 9.26 4.70
CA ASP A 435 -23.90 9.27 3.52
C ASP A 435 -23.08 9.00 2.25
N ILE A 436 -23.48 7.99 1.49
CA ILE A 436 -22.73 7.45 0.33
C ILE A 436 -23.64 7.24 -0.89
N ASP A 437 -24.85 7.83 -0.85
CA ASP A 437 -25.88 7.74 -1.89
C ASP A 437 -25.84 8.93 -2.87
#